data_AF-A0A265E4F4-F1
#
_entry.id   AF-A0A265E4F4-F1
#
_cell.length_a   1.000
_cell.length_b   1.000
_cell.length_c   1.000
_cell.angle_alpha   90.00
_cell.angle_beta   90.00
_cell.angle_gamma   90.00
#
_symmetry.space_group_name_H-M   'P 1'
#
loop_
_entity.id
_entity.type
_entity.pdbx_description
1 polymer ?
#
loop_
_entity_poly.entity_id
_entity_poly.type
_entity_poly.pdbx_seq_one_letter_code
_entity_poly.pdbx_strand_id
1 'polypeptide(L)'
;MAGPALRQLHAHRAIHDASLGGAEDHVADMKILLNKLEHKELAEEMQSFIEYVEQRILTHADSEEEDNGLYEEAVNKNPDLHDKVQHLTRDHDLMRIMIERMKEELAKDEVDFQKLIDYSVSIIIVDEIHSRDEESFLLAE
;
A
#
# COMPACT_ATOMS: atom_id res chain seq x y z
N MET A 1 10.92 5.58 -15.41
CA MET A 1 10.08 5.44 -16.62
C MET A 1 9.13 4.28 -16.40
N ALA A 2 7.96 4.61 -15.84
CA ALA A 2 6.85 3.68 -15.70
C ALA A 2 6.50 2.96 -17.01
N GLY A 3 6.41 1.63 -16.95
CA GLY A 3 6.10 0.80 -18.12
C GLY A 3 4.68 1.01 -18.67
N PRO A 4 4.39 0.50 -19.87
CA PRO A 4 3.07 0.64 -20.51
C PRO A 4 1.92 0.02 -19.71
N ALA A 5 2.22 -0.93 -18.82
CA ALA A 5 1.24 -1.56 -17.92
C ALA A 5 0.56 -0.54 -16.99
N LEU A 6 1.27 0.51 -16.55
CA LEU A 6 0.73 1.50 -15.62
C LEU A 6 -0.48 2.26 -16.18
N ARG A 7 -0.57 2.36 -17.51
CA ARG A 7 -1.58 3.17 -18.22
C ARG A 7 -2.76 2.33 -18.75
N GLN A 8 -2.78 1.04 -18.45
CA GLN A 8 -3.78 0.10 -18.96
C GLN A 8 -4.60 -0.39 -17.78
N LEU A 9 -5.89 -0.01 -17.71
CA LEU A 9 -6.77 -0.33 -16.58
C LEU A 9 -6.65 -1.79 -16.11
N HIS A 10 -6.69 -2.76 -17.05
CA HIS A 10 -6.61 -4.18 -16.71
C HIS A 10 -5.24 -4.58 -16.12
N ALA A 11 -4.14 -4.04 -16.65
CA ALA A 11 -2.80 -4.38 -16.15
C ALA A 11 -2.52 -3.69 -14.82
N HIS A 12 -2.98 -2.45 -14.68
CA HIS A 12 -2.88 -1.66 -13.46
C HIS A 12 -3.67 -2.32 -12.32
N ARG A 13 -4.94 -2.65 -12.56
CA ARG A 13 -5.76 -3.40 -11.60
C ARG A 13 -5.15 -4.74 -11.20
N ALA A 14 -4.52 -5.46 -12.14
CA ALA A 14 -3.88 -6.73 -11.81
C ALA A 14 -2.70 -6.56 -10.84
N ILE A 15 -2.01 -5.41 -10.85
CA ILE A 15 -0.95 -5.08 -9.88
C ILE A 15 -1.57 -4.80 -8.51
N HIS A 16 -2.66 -4.01 -8.45
CA HIS A 16 -3.40 -3.78 -7.21
C HIS A 16 -3.92 -5.07 -6.60
N ASP A 17 -4.65 -5.88 -7.37
CA ASP A 17 -5.24 -7.13 -6.88
C ASP A 17 -4.18 -8.10 -6.36
N ALA A 18 -3.02 -8.18 -7.03
CA ALA A 18 -1.91 -9.02 -6.59
C ALA A 18 -1.22 -8.50 -5.33
N SER A 19 -1.08 -7.18 -5.19
CA SER A 19 -0.46 -6.54 -4.03
C SER A 19 -1.37 -6.63 -2.80
N LEU A 20 -2.66 -6.39 -2.98
CA LEU A 20 -3.68 -6.51 -1.94
C LEU A 20 -3.75 -7.96 -1.40
N GLY A 21 -3.86 -8.95 -2.30
CA GLY A 21 -3.93 -10.35 -1.89
C GLY A 21 -2.71 -10.83 -1.10
N GLY A 22 -1.50 -10.42 -1.49
CA GLY A 22 -0.30 -10.77 -0.72
C GLY A 22 -0.23 -10.07 0.65
N ALA A 23 -0.70 -8.83 0.74
CA ALA A 23 -0.82 -8.15 2.03
C ALA A 23 -1.85 -8.83 2.96
N GLU A 24 -2.97 -9.30 2.41
CA GLU A 24 -3.98 -10.07 3.14
C GLU A 24 -3.44 -11.40 3.68
N ASP A 25 -2.65 -12.12 2.88
CA ASP A 25 -2.00 -13.38 3.28
C ASP A 25 -1.08 -13.16 4.50
N HIS A 26 -0.22 -12.14 4.46
CA HIS A 26 0.63 -11.76 5.59
C HIS A 26 -0.19 -11.47 6.86
N VAL A 27 -1.27 -10.70 6.75
CA VAL A 27 -2.12 -10.38 7.92
C VAL A 27 -2.83 -11.62 8.46
N ALA A 28 -3.21 -12.57 7.60
CA ALA A 28 -3.77 -13.84 8.05
C ALA A 28 -2.75 -14.65 8.88
N ASP A 29 -1.50 -14.74 8.41
CA ASP A 29 -0.43 -15.44 9.11
C ASP A 29 -0.08 -14.77 10.44
N MET A 30 0.00 -13.44 10.49
CA MET A 30 0.18 -12.68 11.73
C MET A 30 -0.90 -12.98 12.78
N LYS A 31 -2.17 -13.02 12.37
CA LYS A 31 -3.29 -13.33 13.27
C LYS A 31 -3.17 -14.75 13.82
N ILE A 32 -2.69 -15.71 13.02
CA ILE A 32 -2.44 -17.08 13.48
C ILE A 32 -1.33 -17.10 14.53
N LEU A 33 -0.20 -16.43 14.25
CA LEU A 33 0.97 -16.37 15.13
C LEU A 33 0.65 -15.67 16.45
N LEU A 34 -0.10 -14.56 16.41
CA LEU A 34 -0.56 -13.85 17.60
C LEU A 34 -1.42 -14.74 18.50
N ASN A 35 -2.37 -15.49 17.92
CA ASN A 35 -3.22 -16.40 18.68
C ASN A 35 -2.45 -17.56 19.33
N LYS A 36 -1.31 -17.96 18.74
CA LYS A 36 -0.41 -18.98 19.29
C LYS A 36 0.61 -18.42 20.30
N LEU A 37 0.69 -17.11 20.45
CA LEU A 37 1.71 -16.41 21.26
C LEU A 37 3.15 -16.69 20.77
N GLU A 38 3.31 -16.93 19.47
CA GLU A 38 4.61 -17.16 18.81
C GLU A 38 5.25 -15.80 18.46
N HIS A 39 5.67 -15.05 19.49
CA HIS A 39 6.06 -13.63 19.33
C HIS A 39 7.29 -13.41 18.48
N LYS A 40 8.24 -14.36 18.45
CA LYS A 40 9.46 -14.22 17.64
C LYS A 40 9.10 -14.33 16.16
N GLU A 41 8.38 -15.38 15.80
CA GLU A 41 7.89 -15.65 14.46
C GLU A 41 6.94 -14.53 14.00
N LEU A 42 6.10 -14.01 14.90
CA LEU A 42 5.24 -12.86 14.62
C LEU A 42 6.04 -11.60 14.30
N ALA A 43 7.14 -11.32 15.01
CA ALA A 43 7.99 -10.19 14.71
C ALA A 43 8.68 -10.33 13.33
N GLU A 44 9.13 -11.54 12.98
CA GLU A 44 9.70 -11.84 11.65
C GLU A 44 8.65 -11.65 10.54
N GLU A 45 7.41 -12.10 10.77
CA GLU A 45 6.30 -11.93 9.83
C GLU A 45 5.90 -10.45 9.66
N MET A 46 5.88 -9.68 10.75
CA MET A 46 5.65 -8.23 10.72
C MET A 46 6.71 -7.47 9.92
N GLN A 47 7.98 -7.85 10.09
CA GLN A 47 9.07 -7.31 9.29
C GLN A 47 8.88 -7.67 7.81
N SER A 48 8.50 -8.91 7.50
CA SER A 48 8.26 -9.33 6.12
C SER A 48 7.11 -8.58 5.46
N PHE A 49 6.03 -8.28 6.19
CA PHE A 49 4.94 -7.46 5.68
C PHE A 49 5.35 -6.02 5.41
N ILE A 50 6.14 -5.41 6.30
CA ILE A 50 6.66 -4.06 6.07
C ILE A 50 7.46 -4.02 4.76
N GLU A 51 8.37 -4.98 4.59
CA GLU A 51 9.17 -5.10 3.37
C GLU A 51 8.30 -5.35 2.13
N TYR A 52 7.25 -6.16 2.27
CA TYR A 52 6.29 -6.41 1.20
C TYR A 52 5.58 -5.12 0.76
N VAL A 53 5.02 -4.36 1.71
CA VAL A 53 4.33 -3.09 1.42
C VAL A 53 5.28 -2.10 0.75
N GLU A 54 6.51 -1.97 1.25
CA GLU A 54 7.52 -1.07 0.66
C GLU A 54 7.89 -1.47 -0.78
N GLN A 55 8.14 -2.76 -1.02
CA GLN A 55 8.61 -3.25 -2.31
C GLN A 55 7.51 -3.40 -3.36
N ARG A 56 6.26 -3.63 -2.94
CA ARG A 56 5.15 -3.90 -3.87
C ARG A 56 4.21 -2.73 -4.01
N ILE A 57 3.72 -2.19 -2.91
CA ILE A 57 2.70 -1.14 -2.90
C ILE A 57 3.38 0.23 -3.06
N LEU A 58 4.31 0.58 -2.16
CA LEU A 58 4.93 1.91 -2.20
C LEU A 58 5.86 2.13 -3.39
N THR A 59 6.51 1.08 -3.90
CA THR A 59 7.29 1.18 -5.16
C THR A 59 6.38 1.39 -6.39
N HIS A 60 5.17 0.84 -6.37
CA HIS A 60 4.16 1.07 -7.41
C HIS A 60 3.64 2.51 -7.32
N ALA A 61 3.29 2.97 -6.12
CA ALA A 61 2.93 4.36 -5.81
C ALA A 61 4.00 5.36 -6.29
N ASP A 62 5.27 5.09 -5.99
CA ASP A 62 6.39 5.93 -6.44
C ASP A 62 6.45 6.01 -7.98
N SER A 63 6.13 4.91 -8.68
CA SER A 63 6.10 4.89 -10.15
C SER A 63 4.96 5.70 -10.77
N GLU A 64 3.86 5.88 -10.04
CA GLU A 64 2.72 6.73 -10.42
C GLU A 64 3.04 8.20 -10.22
N GLU A 65 3.73 8.50 -9.12
CA GLU A 65 4.14 9.83 -8.67
C GLU A 65 5.46 10.33 -9.30
N GLU A 66 6.22 9.46 -9.99
CA GLU A 66 7.44 9.82 -10.73
C GLU A 66 7.21 11.03 -11.67
N ASP A 67 8.27 11.79 -11.97
CA ASP A 67 8.23 12.81 -13.03
C ASP A 67 7.82 12.15 -14.37
N ASN A 68 6.82 12.72 -15.05
CA ASN A 68 6.13 12.12 -16.21
C ASN A 68 5.47 10.75 -15.92
N GLY A 69 5.11 10.52 -14.65
CA GLY A 69 4.33 9.39 -14.17
C GLY A 69 2.84 9.52 -14.50
N LEU A 70 2.05 8.59 -13.99
CA LEU A 70 0.61 8.52 -14.26
C LEU A 70 -0.10 9.80 -13.80
N TYR A 71 0.26 10.33 -12.63
CA TYR A 71 -0.42 11.47 -12.01
C TYR A 71 -0.19 12.78 -12.75
N GLU A 72 1.07 13.06 -13.08
CA GLU A 72 1.40 14.26 -13.86
C GLU A 72 0.73 14.20 -15.25
N GLU A 73 0.78 13.04 -15.92
CA GLU A 73 0.12 12.85 -17.20
C GLU A 73 -1.39 13.05 -17.12
N ALA A 74 -2.04 12.54 -16.07
CA ALA A 74 -3.48 12.66 -15.87
C ALA A 74 -3.91 14.13 -15.71
N VAL A 75 -3.22 14.89 -14.84
CA VAL A 75 -3.51 16.31 -14.61
C VAL A 75 -3.19 17.16 -15.84
N ASN A 76 -2.10 16.86 -16.55
CA ASN A 76 -1.75 17.56 -17.79
C ASN A 76 -2.80 17.35 -18.90
N LYS A 77 -3.41 16.15 -18.97
CA LYS A 77 -4.50 15.85 -19.91
C LYS A 77 -5.83 16.47 -19.47
N ASN A 78 -6.11 16.45 -18.17
CA ASN A 78 -7.32 16.99 -17.59
C ASN A 78 -7.04 17.67 -16.23
N PRO A 79 -6.90 19.01 -16.20
CA PRO A 79 -6.60 19.76 -14.98
C PRO A 79 -7.63 19.58 -13.85
N ASP A 80 -8.88 19.22 -14.17
CA ASP A 80 -9.93 18.99 -13.17
C ASP A 80 -9.67 17.74 -12.29
N LEU A 81 -8.70 16.90 -12.66
CA LEU A 81 -8.26 15.75 -11.87
C LEU A 81 -7.30 16.14 -10.73
N HIS A 82 -6.83 17.38 -10.66
CA HIS A 82 -5.84 17.82 -9.68
C HIS A 82 -6.19 17.41 -8.24
N ASP A 83 -7.41 17.72 -7.79
CA ASP A 83 -7.81 17.44 -6.40
C ASP A 83 -7.95 15.94 -6.13
N LYS A 84 -8.34 15.16 -7.14
CA LYS A 84 -8.39 13.69 -7.02
C LYS A 84 -7.00 13.11 -6.88
N VAL A 85 -6.05 13.54 -7.70
CA VAL A 85 -4.65 13.13 -7.62
C VAL A 85 -4.05 13.52 -6.26
N GLN A 86 -4.37 14.70 -5.73
CA GLN A 86 -3.94 15.10 -4.39
C GLN A 86 -4.45 14.15 -3.30
N HIS A 87 -5.69 13.65 -3.41
CA HIS A 87 -6.21 12.64 -2.47
C HIS A 87 -5.48 11.31 -2.62
N LEU A 88 -5.26 10.83 -3.84
CA LEU A 88 -4.54 9.59 -4.11
C LEU A 88 -3.11 9.62 -3.53
N THR A 89 -2.35 10.69 -3.78
CA THR A 89 -1.02 10.88 -3.18
C THR A 89 -1.08 10.95 -1.66
N ARG A 90 -2.13 11.55 -1.09
CA ARG A 90 -2.29 11.61 0.37
C ARG A 90 -2.48 10.21 0.97
N ASP A 91 -3.15 9.31 0.28
CA ASP A 91 -3.36 7.93 0.71
C ASP A 91 -2.04 7.14 0.72
N HIS A 92 -1.19 7.34 -0.29
CA HIS A 92 0.19 6.82 -0.28
C HIS A 92 0.97 7.30 0.95
N ASP A 93 0.89 8.60 1.27
CA ASP A 93 1.52 9.15 2.45
C ASP A 93 0.96 8.58 3.76
N LEU A 94 -0.33 8.26 3.83
CA LEU A 94 -0.91 7.58 4.99
C LEU A 94 -0.27 6.21 5.19
N MET A 95 -0.11 5.44 4.11
CA MET A 95 0.55 4.14 4.16
C MET A 95 2.02 4.25 4.57
N ARG A 96 2.78 5.21 4.01
CA ARG A 96 4.16 5.50 4.42
C ARG A 96 4.26 5.83 5.92
N ILE A 97 3.36 6.68 6.44
CA ILE A 97 3.30 7.02 7.87
C ILE A 97 3.01 5.79 8.74
N MET A 98 2.10 4.92 8.32
CA MET A 98 1.79 3.69 9.07
C MET A 98 2.98 2.73 9.09
N ILE A 99 3.68 2.56 7.96
CA ILE A 99 4.90 1.74 7.88
C ILE A 99 5.98 2.24 8.84
N GLU A 100 6.25 3.55 8.89
CA GLU A 100 7.24 4.10 9.83
C GLU A 100 6.82 3.87 11.28
N ARG A 101 5.53 4.04 11.60
CA ARG A 101 5.01 3.74 12.95
C ARG A 101 5.12 2.26 13.31
N MET A 102 4.99 1.36 12.35
CA MET A 102 5.18 -0.07 12.57
C MET A 102 6.64 -0.40 12.86
N LYS A 103 7.59 0.17 12.11
CA LYS A 103 9.03 0.02 12.37
C LYS A 103 9.41 0.55 13.76
N GLU A 104 8.89 1.71 14.14
CA GLU A 104 9.09 2.29 15.47
C GLU A 104 8.55 1.38 16.58
N GLU A 105 7.40 0.74 16.37
CA GLU A 105 6.79 -0.18 17.34
C GLU A 105 7.59 -1.49 17.45
N LEU A 106 8.04 -2.06 16.34
CA LEU A 106 8.88 -3.27 16.31
C LEU A 106 10.26 -3.07 16.97
N ALA A 107 10.78 -1.84 16.99
CA ALA A 107 12.07 -1.53 17.59
C ALA A 107 12.05 -1.41 19.12
N LYS A 108 10.88 -1.53 19.76
CA LYS A 108 10.74 -1.43 21.22
C LYS A 108 11.13 -2.72 21.93
N ASP A 109 11.55 -2.58 23.19
CA ASP A 109 11.79 -3.73 24.08
C ASP A 109 10.51 -4.54 24.35
N GLU A 110 9.37 -3.85 24.47
CA GLU A 110 8.04 -4.45 24.57
C GLU A 110 7.21 -4.02 23.36
N VAL A 111 7.02 -4.94 22.42
CA VAL A 111 6.27 -4.71 21.18
C VAL A 111 4.77 -4.91 21.41
N ASP A 112 3.96 -3.93 21.01
CA ASP A 112 2.51 -4.07 20.94
C ASP A 112 2.10 -4.73 19.60
N PHE A 113 2.07 -6.06 19.59
CA PHE A 113 1.73 -6.83 18.39
C PHE A 113 0.29 -6.62 17.90
N GLN A 114 -0.66 -6.35 18.79
CA GLN A 114 -2.04 -6.08 18.38
C GLN A 114 -2.08 -4.78 17.59
N LYS A 115 -1.39 -3.74 18.08
CA LYS A 115 -1.29 -2.46 17.38
C LYS A 115 -0.62 -2.57 16.01
N LEU A 116 0.38 -3.45 15.87
CA LEU A 116 0.98 -3.73 14.57
C LEU A 116 -0.02 -4.36 13.60
N ILE A 117 -0.82 -5.35 14.04
CA ILE A 117 -1.90 -5.93 13.20
C ILE A 117 -2.91 -4.85 12.81
N ASP A 118 -3.28 -3.97 13.73
CA ASP A 118 -4.24 -2.89 13.47
C ASP A 118 -3.72 -1.93 12.38
N TYR A 119 -2.42 -1.62 12.38
CA TYR A 119 -1.80 -0.87 11.29
C TYR A 119 -1.79 -1.64 9.97
N SER A 120 -1.44 -2.92 9.97
CA SER A 120 -1.44 -3.75 8.75
C SER A 120 -2.83 -3.81 8.10
N VAL A 121 -3.87 -4.02 8.91
CA VAL A 121 -5.27 -4.00 8.44
C VAL A 121 -5.66 -2.61 7.93
N SER A 122 -5.20 -1.54 8.58
CA SER A 122 -5.48 -0.18 8.13
C SER A 122 -4.82 0.14 6.79
N ILE A 123 -3.59 -0.32 6.56
CA ILE A 123 -2.90 -0.19 5.27
C ILE A 123 -3.71 -0.89 4.17
N ILE A 124 -4.12 -2.14 4.39
CA ILE A 124 -4.93 -2.91 3.43
C ILE A 124 -6.23 -2.18 3.06
N ILE A 125 -6.94 -1.63 4.04
CA ILE A 125 -8.20 -0.91 3.80
C ILE A 125 -7.95 0.37 2.99
N VAL A 126 -6.89 1.12 3.31
CA VAL A 126 -6.52 2.33 2.55
C VAL A 126 -6.13 1.97 1.13
N ASP A 127 -5.28 0.95 0.95
CA ASP A 127 -4.81 0.47 -0.34
C ASP A 127 -5.96 0.00 -1.24
N GLU A 128 -6.92 -0.75 -0.69
CA GLU A 128 -8.10 -1.20 -1.44
C GLU A 128 -8.95 0.00 -1.92
N ILE A 129 -9.24 0.95 -1.03
CA ILE A 129 -10.04 2.13 -1.37
C ILE A 129 -9.31 2.97 -2.42
N HIS A 130 -8.03 3.27 -2.17
CA HIS A 130 -7.15 4.00 -3.06
C HIS A 130 -7.14 3.37 -4.47
N SER A 131 -6.87 2.06 -4.55
CA SER A 131 -6.78 1.32 -5.80
C SER A 131 -8.03 1.45 -6.66
N ARG A 132 -9.22 1.39 -6.04
CA ARG A 132 -10.50 1.49 -6.77
C ARG A 132 -10.80 2.92 -7.20
N ASP A 133 -10.47 3.89 -6.37
CA ASP A 133 -10.65 5.29 -6.68
C ASP A 133 -9.71 5.71 -7.83
N GLU A 134 -8.44 5.34 -7.78
CA GLU A 134 -7.47 5.62 -8.83
C GLU A 134 -7.88 5.04 -10.18
N GLU A 135 -8.20 3.74 -10.22
CA GLU A 135 -8.67 3.06 -11.42
C GLU A 135 -9.91 3.75 -12.02
N SER A 136 -10.85 4.15 -11.15
CA SER A 136 -12.08 4.84 -11.54
C SER A 136 -11.82 6.26 -12.05
N PHE A 137 -10.92 7.00 -11.40
CA PHE A 137 -10.68 8.41 -11.69
C PHE A 137 -9.78 8.62 -12.90
N LEU A 138 -8.78 7.76 -13.06
CA LEU A 138 -7.68 8.00 -14.00
C LEU A 138 -7.70 7.06 -15.22
N LEU A 139 -8.32 5.88 -15.10
CA LEU A 139 -8.17 4.80 -16.09
C LEU A 139 -9.50 4.23 -16.64
N ALA A 140 -10.65 4.56 -16.04
CA ALA A 140 -11.95 4.17 -16.56
C ALA A 140 -12.31 4.95 -17.84
N GLU A 141 -12.95 4.26 -18.81
CA GLU A 141 -13.45 4.83 -20.07
C GLU A 141 -14.75 5.62 -19.90
#